data_AF-A0A813EXF7-F1
#
_entry.id   AF-A0A813EXF7-F1
#
_cell.length_a   1.000
_cell.length_b   1.000
_cell.length_c   1.000
_cell.angle_alpha   90.00
_cell.angle_beta   90.00
_cell.angle_gamma   90.00
#
_symmetry.space_group_name_H-M   'P 1'
#
loop_
_entity.id
_entity.type
_entity.pdbx_description
1 polymer ?
#
loop_
_entity_poly.entity_id
_entity_poly.type
_entity_poly.pdbx_seq_one_letter_code
_entity_poly.pdbx_strand_id
1 'polypeptide(L)'
;MEPLIASLRSYARDRLLASRGQIRANLAARGVSAESPLVLDIALPGAAYFSVAAGGLAEVLHLLADDHVLVDRFIGASGGACSLFLILANQGGTSKENLRCPSSELLLREYLKYGESEGSNMLSRSVNAFCQVFAGVSVFWEQRYRELLREEAAFEAIRSRAFVAVAAKPLRRQALAMKARNARSFEASTDNYVFHDFECREQAVQAMVATGEATLKGFLKGINVVGATAEGASSSERRDFALIAGQGELDSPAATTATTATTTAATTTTATAEVVRGEQLQIPSTFCDGGRPVAFQLLPRCCPPTVTGGATLVSQQLDGSCRASQDKTQNQLLYYVTWFSESPSDAAFCSPESIERLFKKGVDRTIHCLCSSSFCSDGASTPEMIIIAPGESLSEALSKIGRHGDLASGAFVSLRDRKVFEL
;
A
#
# COMPACT_ATOMS: atom_id res chain seq x y z
N MET A 1 19.82 -2.43 -22.67
CA MET A 1 19.39 -1.69 -21.46
C MET A 1 19.64 -0.18 -21.57
N GLU A 2 20.76 0.38 -21.09
CA GLU A 2 20.91 1.83 -20.81
C GLU A 2 20.50 2.83 -21.92
N PRO A 3 20.79 2.64 -23.23
CA PRO A 3 20.35 3.57 -24.27
C PRO A 3 18.82 3.72 -24.37
N LEU A 4 18.07 2.66 -24.08
CA LEU A 4 16.61 2.70 -24.02
C LEU A 4 16.14 3.51 -22.80
N ILE A 5 16.77 3.30 -21.63
CA ILE A 5 16.45 4.06 -20.42
C ILE A 5 16.68 5.56 -20.65
N ALA A 6 17.81 5.95 -21.25
CA ALA A 6 18.11 7.33 -21.60
C ALA A 6 17.11 7.93 -22.61
N SER A 7 16.66 7.13 -23.59
CA SER A 7 15.61 7.52 -24.55
C SER A 7 14.25 7.75 -23.87
N LEU A 8 13.82 6.82 -23.01
CA LEU A 8 12.56 6.93 -22.26
C LEU A 8 12.53 8.13 -21.31
N ARG A 9 13.62 8.35 -20.55
CA ARG A 9 13.75 9.51 -19.65
C ARG A 9 13.81 10.84 -20.42
N SER A 10 14.38 10.85 -21.62
CA SER A 10 14.37 12.04 -22.49
C SER A 10 12.97 12.30 -23.05
N TYR A 11 12.26 11.27 -23.51
CA TYR A 11 10.84 11.39 -23.92
C TYR A 11 9.97 11.96 -22.78
N ALA A 12 10.14 11.49 -21.54
CA ALA A 12 9.42 12.06 -20.39
C ALA A 12 9.69 13.57 -20.21
N ARG A 13 10.96 13.98 -20.33
CA ARG A 13 11.38 15.39 -20.28
C ARG A 13 10.78 16.22 -21.42
N ASP A 14 10.84 15.73 -22.65
CA ASP A 14 10.40 16.47 -23.84
C ASP A 14 8.87 16.66 -23.85
N ARG A 15 8.12 15.61 -23.49
CA ARG A 15 6.66 15.68 -23.31
C ARG A 15 6.29 16.65 -22.18
N LEU A 16 6.98 16.59 -21.05
CA LEU A 16 6.75 17.53 -19.94
C LEU A 16 7.06 18.97 -20.35
N LEU A 17 8.20 19.24 -21.00
CA LEU A 17 8.58 20.59 -21.43
C LEU A 17 7.55 21.22 -22.37
N ALA A 18 6.98 20.42 -23.29
CA ALA A 18 5.90 20.86 -24.17
C ALA A 18 4.60 21.23 -23.43
N SER A 19 4.35 20.65 -22.25
CA SER A 19 3.12 20.86 -21.46
C SER A 19 3.30 21.71 -20.19
N ARG A 20 4.55 22.03 -19.78
CA ARG A 20 4.88 22.64 -18.48
C ARG A 20 4.15 23.95 -18.21
N GLY A 21 3.89 24.76 -19.25
CA GLY A 21 3.11 26.00 -19.13
C GLY A 21 1.66 25.77 -18.74
N GLN A 22 0.99 24.78 -19.34
CA GLN A 22 -0.39 24.42 -19.00
C GLN A 22 -0.47 23.78 -17.60
N ILE A 23 0.46 22.89 -17.27
CA ILE A 23 0.54 22.26 -15.95
C ILE A 23 0.71 23.33 -14.86
N ARG A 24 1.66 24.27 -15.02
CA ARG A 24 1.85 25.40 -14.09
C ARG A 24 0.59 26.26 -13.93
N ALA A 25 -0.10 26.57 -15.03
CA ALA A 25 -1.34 27.37 -14.97
C ALA A 25 -2.45 26.65 -14.20
N ASN A 26 -2.60 25.33 -14.40
CA ASN A 26 -3.61 24.51 -13.73
C ASN A 26 -3.29 24.29 -12.23
N LEU A 27 -2.01 24.08 -11.90
CA LEU A 27 -1.51 24.04 -10.51
C LEU A 27 -1.77 25.37 -9.79
N ALA A 28 -1.40 26.50 -10.39
CA ALA A 28 -1.61 27.83 -9.81
C ALA A 28 -3.10 28.17 -9.64
N ALA A 29 -3.96 27.78 -10.59
CA ALA A 29 -5.42 27.92 -10.48
C ALA A 29 -6.05 27.13 -9.31
N ARG A 30 -5.31 26.16 -8.76
CA ARG A 30 -5.67 25.36 -7.58
C ARG A 30 -4.91 25.78 -6.32
N GLY A 31 -4.24 26.93 -6.33
CA GLY A 31 -3.51 27.48 -5.18
C GLY A 31 -2.15 26.83 -4.90
N VAL A 32 -1.60 26.05 -5.84
CA VAL A 32 -0.29 25.42 -5.67
C VAL A 32 0.82 26.46 -5.88
N SER A 33 1.72 26.58 -4.91
CA SER A 33 2.86 27.52 -4.92
C SER A 33 4.09 26.93 -4.21
N ALA A 34 5.17 27.71 -4.07
CA ALA A 34 6.35 27.31 -3.31
C ALA A 34 6.06 27.17 -1.80
N GLU A 35 5.13 27.98 -1.30
CA GLU A 35 4.67 28.01 0.09
C GLU A 35 3.58 26.96 0.35
N SER A 36 2.85 26.55 -0.69
CA SER A 36 1.75 25.57 -0.65
C SER A 36 1.89 24.54 -1.78
N PRO A 37 2.85 23.60 -1.69
CA PRO A 37 3.10 22.60 -2.72
C PRO A 37 1.96 21.57 -2.84
N LEU A 38 1.82 20.98 -4.03
CA LEU A 38 0.96 19.82 -4.25
C LEU A 38 1.67 18.57 -3.70
N VAL A 39 1.40 18.21 -2.45
CA VAL A 39 1.90 16.97 -1.85
C VAL A 39 0.96 15.81 -2.19
N LEU A 40 1.50 14.75 -2.79
CA LEU A 40 0.77 13.58 -3.24
C LEU A 40 1.04 12.34 -2.37
N ASP A 41 -0.03 11.63 -2.01
CA ASP A 41 0.01 10.19 -1.70
C ASP A 41 -0.33 9.42 -2.99
N ILE A 42 0.54 8.51 -3.44
CA ILE A 42 0.39 7.78 -4.72
C ILE A 42 -0.09 6.35 -4.50
N ALA A 43 -1.14 5.97 -5.20
CA ALA A 43 -1.72 4.64 -5.15
C ALA A 43 -1.57 3.85 -6.46
N LEU A 44 -0.81 2.76 -6.39
CA LEU A 44 -0.48 1.85 -7.49
C LEU A 44 -1.17 0.47 -7.30
N PRO A 45 -2.35 0.23 -7.91
CA PRO A 45 -3.04 -1.05 -7.82
C PRO A 45 -2.30 -2.18 -8.55
N GLY A 46 -2.75 -3.41 -8.32
CA GLY A 46 -2.20 -4.60 -8.98
C GLY A 46 -2.57 -4.64 -10.46
N ALA A 47 -1.55 -4.72 -11.32
CA ALA A 47 -1.70 -4.77 -12.78
C ALA A 47 -0.62 -5.61 -13.48
N ALA A 48 -0.02 -6.61 -12.80
CA ALA A 48 1.09 -7.40 -13.32
C ALA A 48 2.20 -6.51 -13.95
N TYR A 49 2.76 -6.87 -15.11
CA TYR A 49 3.80 -6.08 -15.78
C TYR A 49 3.34 -4.72 -16.31
N PHE A 50 2.02 -4.47 -16.45
CA PHE A 50 1.54 -3.14 -16.83
C PHE A 50 1.96 -2.04 -15.84
N SER A 51 2.26 -2.42 -14.59
CA SER A 51 2.79 -1.51 -13.55
C SER A 51 4.11 -0.80 -13.92
N VAL A 52 4.83 -1.24 -14.96
CA VAL A 52 5.94 -0.47 -15.57
C VAL A 52 5.52 0.97 -15.92
N ALA A 53 4.25 1.20 -16.27
CA ALA A 53 3.72 2.54 -16.51
C ALA A 53 3.80 3.48 -15.30
N ALA A 54 3.89 2.95 -14.07
CA ALA A 54 4.19 3.75 -12.88
C ALA A 54 5.60 4.38 -12.90
N GLY A 55 6.53 3.83 -13.68
CA GLY A 55 7.80 4.50 -13.99
C GLY A 55 7.60 5.79 -14.78
N GLY A 56 6.65 5.81 -15.73
CA GLY A 56 6.32 7.02 -16.49
C GLY A 56 5.72 8.12 -15.62
N LEU A 57 4.86 7.73 -14.67
CA LEU A 57 4.36 8.60 -13.59
C LEU A 57 5.51 9.14 -12.72
N ALA A 58 6.40 8.26 -12.24
CA ALA A 58 7.50 8.64 -11.36
C ALA A 58 8.47 9.61 -12.04
N GLU A 59 8.82 9.42 -13.31
CA GLU A 59 9.71 10.34 -14.02
C GLU A 59 9.09 11.74 -14.22
N VAL A 60 7.79 11.81 -14.56
CA VAL A 60 7.09 13.11 -14.71
C VAL A 60 7.03 13.85 -13.37
N LEU A 61 6.71 13.16 -12.27
CA LEU A 61 6.68 13.77 -10.94
C LEU A 61 8.09 14.12 -10.41
N HIS A 62 9.11 13.34 -10.74
CA HIS A 62 10.51 13.63 -10.41
C HIS A 62 11.01 14.94 -11.05
N LEU A 63 10.57 15.21 -12.29
CA LEU A 63 10.89 16.42 -13.04
C LEU A 63 10.01 17.63 -12.64
N LEU A 64 8.81 17.40 -12.10
CA LEU A 64 7.89 18.43 -11.57
C LEU A 64 8.15 18.84 -10.11
N ALA A 65 9.15 18.27 -9.44
CA ALA A 65 9.51 18.66 -8.07
C ALA A 65 9.88 20.16 -7.97
N ASP A 66 10.54 20.69 -9.01
CA ASP A 66 10.90 22.10 -9.11
C ASP A 66 9.69 22.99 -9.54
N ASP A 67 8.53 22.38 -9.79
CA ASP A 67 7.21 23.00 -10.00
C ASP A 67 6.26 22.77 -8.81
N HIS A 68 6.83 22.44 -7.64
CA HIS A 68 6.12 22.25 -6.37
C HIS A 68 5.15 21.06 -6.34
N VAL A 69 5.33 20.06 -7.21
CA VAL A 69 4.66 18.76 -7.11
C VAL A 69 5.55 17.80 -6.34
N LEU A 70 5.15 17.45 -5.13
CA LEU A 70 5.86 16.60 -4.19
C LEU A 70 5.13 15.26 -4.00
N VAL A 71 5.87 14.25 -3.55
CA VAL A 71 5.31 12.93 -3.24
C VAL A 71 5.76 12.55 -1.84
N ASP A 72 4.80 12.33 -0.95
CA ASP A 72 5.07 11.85 0.41
C ASP A 72 5.19 10.33 0.39
N ARG A 73 4.07 9.63 0.18
CA ARG A 73 3.96 8.18 0.38
C ARG A 73 3.51 7.46 -0.89
N PHE A 74 3.89 6.19 -0.99
CA PHE A 74 3.41 5.27 -2.01
C PHE A 74 2.71 4.08 -1.35
N ILE A 75 1.57 3.69 -1.89
CA ILE A 75 0.85 2.47 -1.52
C ILE A 75 0.57 1.62 -2.76
N GLY A 76 0.70 0.30 -2.63
CA GLY A 76 0.42 -0.57 -3.78
C GLY A 76 0.23 -2.05 -3.50
N ALA A 77 -0.13 -2.73 -4.58
CA ALA A 77 -0.49 -4.15 -4.63
C ALA A 77 0.20 -4.84 -5.81
N SER A 78 0.63 -6.09 -5.67
CA SER A 78 1.22 -6.91 -6.75
C SER A 78 2.28 -6.13 -7.55
N GLY A 79 2.12 -6.01 -8.87
CA GLY A 79 3.01 -5.19 -9.73
C GLY A 79 3.17 -3.73 -9.28
N GLY A 80 2.13 -3.11 -8.70
CA GLY A 80 2.22 -1.76 -8.15
C GLY A 80 3.12 -1.67 -6.91
N ALA A 81 3.12 -2.70 -6.06
CA ALA A 81 4.05 -2.82 -4.94
C ALA A 81 5.49 -3.09 -5.42
N CYS A 82 5.66 -3.92 -6.44
CA CYS A 82 6.94 -4.14 -7.12
C CYS A 82 7.52 -2.80 -7.63
N SER A 83 6.70 -2.02 -8.34
CA SER A 83 7.08 -0.73 -8.91
C SER A 83 7.42 0.33 -7.86
N LEU A 84 6.63 0.47 -6.78
CA LEU A 84 6.93 1.48 -5.75
C LEU A 84 8.21 1.17 -4.96
N PHE A 85 8.57 -0.11 -4.76
CA PHE A 85 9.86 -0.49 -4.16
C PHE A 85 11.03 -0.03 -5.05
N LEU A 86 10.93 -0.25 -6.37
CA LEU A 86 11.96 0.13 -7.33
C LEU A 86 12.06 1.65 -7.52
N ILE A 87 10.95 2.39 -7.34
CA ILE A 87 10.95 3.85 -7.32
C ILE A 87 11.59 4.35 -6.02
N LEU A 88 11.08 3.96 -4.84
CA LEU A 88 11.56 4.46 -3.54
C LEU A 88 13.04 4.16 -3.27
N ALA A 89 13.52 2.99 -3.71
CA ALA A 89 14.95 2.65 -3.60
C ALA A 89 15.87 3.50 -4.47
N ASN A 90 15.34 4.23 -5.46
CA ASN A 90 16.11 5.12 -6.34
C ASN A 90 16.26 6.55 -5.76
N GLN A 91 16.02 6.72 -4.44
CA GLN A 91 16.14 7.99 -3.72
C GLN A 91 17.60 8.32 -3.39
N GLY A 92 18.35 8.80 -4.38
CA GLY A 92 19.73 9.27 -4.21
C GLY A 92 19.81 10.67 -3.59
N GLY A 93 19.72 10.79 -2.27
CA GLY A 93 19.83 12.08 -1.58
C GLY A 93 19.90 11.99 -0.04
N THR A 94 20.15 13.12 0.61
CA THR A 94 20.06 13.27 2.08
C THR A 94 18.71 13.87 2.49
N SER A 95 18.40 13.85 3.79
CA SER A 95 17.03 13.92 4.34
C SER A 95 16.16 15.14 3.98
N LYS A 96 16.68 16.17 3.32
CA LYS A 96 15.89 17.32 2.85
C LYS A 96 15.21 17.11 1.50
N GLU A 97 15.65 16.14 0.69
CA GLU A 97 14.98 15.81 -0.58
C GLU A 97 13.89 14.73 -0.43
N ASN A 98 13.54 14.35 0.80
CA ASN A 98 12.66 13.20 1.09
C ASN A 98 11.27 13.25 0.43
N LEU A 99 10.74 14.43 0.11
CA LEU A 99 9.44 14.60 -0.56
C LEU A 99 9.56 14.75 -2.09
N ARG A 100 10.77 14.69 -2.67
CA ARG A 100 10.95 14.56 -4.12
C ARG A 100 10.48 13.16 -4.53
N CYS A 101 9.79 13.07 -5.68
CA CYS A 101 9.58 11.76 -6.31
C CYS A 101 10.94 11.25 -6.83
N PRO A 102 11.38 10.03 -6.49
CA PRO A 102 12.56 9.43 -7.12
C PRO A 102 12.36 9.24 -8.62
N SER A 103 13.46 9.21 -9.38
CA SER A 103 13.40 8.95 -10.82
C SER A 103 13.05 7.49 -11.14
N SER A 104 12.62 7.23 -12.37
CA SER A 104 12.21 5.91 -12.86
C SER A 104 13.35 4.94 -13.19
N GLU A 105 14.60 5.39 -13.09
CA GLU A 105 15.75 4.69 -13.67
C GLU A 105 15.93 3.25 -13.13
N LEU A 106 15.89 3.06 -11.82
CA LEU A 106 16.03 1.73 -11.20
C LEU A 106 14.89 0.80 -11.61
N LEU A 107 13.64 1.29 -11.65
CA LEU A 107 12.48 0.53 -12.14
C LEU A 107 12.70 0.05 -13.57
N LEU A 108 13.06 0.95 -14.50
CA LEU A 108 13.32 0.59 -15.89
C LEU A 108 14.48 -0.42 -16.01
N ARG A 109 15.54 -0.24 -15.23
CA ARG A 109 16.72 -1.11 -15.22
C ARG A 109 16.38 -2.53 -14.72
N GLU A 110 15.60 -2.67 -13.66
CA GLU A 110 15.24 -4.00 -13.14
C GLU A 110 14.18 -4.72 -13.98
N TYR A 111 13.20 -4.02 -14.56
CA TYR A 111 12.25 -4.64 -15.51
C TYR A 111 12.94 -5.09 -16.82
N LEU A 112 13.95 -4.35 -17.31
CA LEU A 112 14.73 -4.79 -18.48
C LEU A 112 15.54 -6.06 -18.18
N LYS A 113 16.26 -6.12 -17.05
CA LYS A 113 16.92 -7.35 -16.58
C LYS A 113 15.94 -8.51 -16.38
N TYR A 114 14.73 -8.22 -15.89
CA TYR A 114 13.71 -9.24 -15.70
C TYR A 114 13.27 -9.85 -17.04
N GLY A 115 12.96 -9.02 -18.05
CA GLY A 115 12.61 -9.48 -19.40
C GLY A 115 13.76 -10.19 -20.13
N GLU A 116 15.02 -9.85 -19.81
CA GLU A 116 16.21 -10.61 -20.23
C GLU A 116 16.26 -11.99 -19.52
N SER A 117 15.90 -12.07 -18.23
CA SER A 117 15.90 -13.32 -17.43
C SER A 117 14.80 -14.32 -17.80
N GLU A 118 13.65 -13.89 -18.32
CA GLU A 118 12.60 -14.78 -18.84
C GLU A 118 13.00 -15.47 -20.18
N GLY A 119 14.13 -15.04 -20.77
CA GLY A 119 14.68 -15.54 -22.02
C GLY A 119 14.09 -14.86 -23.26
N SER A 120 14.77 -15.00 -24.40
CA SER A 120 14.36 -14.39 -25.68
C SER A 120 13.26 -15.16 -26.43
N ASN A 121 13.13 -16.46 -26.17
CA ASN A 121 12.26 -17.35 -26.95
C ASN A 121 10.85 -17.44 -26.36
N MET A 122 9.82 -17.39 -27.22
CA MET A 122 8.42 -17.50 -26.80
C MET A 122 8.13 -18.79 -26.01
N LEU A 123 8.81 -19.90 -26.34
CA LEU A 123 8.67 -21.16 -25.61
C LEU A 123 9.20 -21.07 -24.17
N SER A 124 10.38 -20.47 -23.95
CA SER A 124 10.93 -20.32 -22.59
C SER A 124 10.08 -19.36 -21.76
N ARG A 125 9.58 -18.27 -22.37
CA ARG A 125 8.65 -17.34 -21.71
C ARG A 125 7.35 -18.03 -21.28
N SER A 126 6.72 -18.81 -22.16
CA SER A 126 5.49 -19.56 -21.84
C SER A 126 5.72 -20.60 -20.73
N VAL A 127 6.84 -21.31 -20.73
CA VAL A 127 7.21 -22.24 -19.65
C VAL A 127 7.50 -21.50 -18.35
N ASN A 128 8.21 -20.37 -18.39
CA ASN A 128 8.52 -19.56 -17.22
C ASN A 128 7.26 -18.95 -16.59
N ALA A 129 6.37 -18.36 -17.39
CA ALA A 129 5.08 -17.84 -16.93
C ALA A 129 4.19 -18.94 -16.32
N PHE A 130 4.13 -20.12 -16.94
CA PHE A 130 3.45 -21.28 -16.36
C PHE A 130 4.07 -21.68 -15.02
N CYS A 131 5.41 -21.79 -14.94
CA CYS A 131 6.12 -22.10 -13.70
C CYS A 131 5.87 -21.06 -12.60
N GLN A 132 5.81 -19.76 -12.91
CA GLN A 132 5.50 -18.69 -11.94
C GLN A 132 4.11 -18.89 -11.29
N VAL A 133 3.09 -19.29 -12.06
CA VAL A 133 1.73 -19.58 -11.54
C VAL A 133 1.74 -20.66 -10.44
N PHE A 134 2.66 -21.63 -10.51
CA PHE A 134 2.81 -22.70 -9.51
C PHE A 134 3.86 -22.41 -8.42
N ALA A 135 4.97 -21.72 -8.75
CA ALA A 135 6.12 -21.56 -7.87
C ALA A 135 6.00 -20.40 -6.86
N GLY A 136 5.19 -19.39 -7.17
CA GLY A 136 5.09 -18.16 -6.39
C GLY A 136 5.56 -16.92 -7.16
N VAL A 137 5.86 -15.84 -6.43
CA VAL A 137 6.62 -14.71 -6.99
C VAL A 137 7.94 -15.24 -7.56
N SER A 138 8.36 -14.71 -8.71
CA SER A 138 9.62 -15.11 -9.35
C SER A 138 10.80 -14.91 -8.40
N VAL A 139 11.66 -15.93 -8.29
CA VAL A 139 12.86 -15.93 -7.43
C VAL A 139 13.76 -14.73 -7.73
N PHE A 140 13.76 -14.25 -8.99
CA PHE A 140 14.40 -13.00 -9.40
C PHE A 140 13.99 -11.83 -8.50
N TRP A 141 12.69 -11.59 -8.32
CA TRP A 141 12.18 -10.43 -7.57
C TRP A 141 12.50 -10.58 -6.08
N GLU A 142 12.27 -11.75 -5.49
CA GLU A 142 12.60 -12.01 -4.08
C GLU A 142 14.10 -11.81 -3.78
N GLN A 143 14.98 -12.33 -4.64
CA GLN A 143 16.41 -12.06 -4.54
C GLN A 143 16.72 -10.58 -4.73
N ARG A 144 16.14 -9.93 -5.74
CA ARG A 144 16.49 -8.56 -6.10
C ARG A 144 16.10 -7.55 -5.02
N TYR A 145 14.97 -7.75 -4.32
CA TYR A 145 14.65 -6.93 -3.16
C TYR A 145 15.57 -7.21 -1.96
N ARG A 146 16.02 -8.46 -1.73
CA ARG A 146 17.06 -8.73 -0.71
C ARG A 146 18.43 -8.13 -1.03
N GLU A 147 18.73 -7.87 -2.31
CA GLU A 147 19.93 -7.13 -2.71
C GLU A 147 19.74 -5.62 -2.52
N LEU A 148 18.70 -5.06 -3.12
CA LEU A 148 18.33 -3.64 -3.08
C LEU A 148 18.16 -3.12 -1.64
N LEU A 149 17.51 -3.89 -0.77
CA LEU A 149 17.32 -3.52 0.64
C LEU A 149 18.59 -3.67 1.48
N ARG A 150 19.75 -4.09 0.95
CA ARG A 150 21.02 -3.98 1.70
C ARG A 150 21.42 -2.52 1.89
N GLU A 151 21.11 -1.68 0.92
CA GLU A 151 21.39 -0.24 0.96
C GLU A 151 20.47 0.44 1.99
N GLU A 152 21.06 1.05 3.03
CA GLU A 152 20.30 1.63 4.15
C GLU A 152 19.36 2.74 3.69
N ALA A 153 19.77 3.56 2.72
CA ALA A 153 18.92 4.61 2.13
C ALA A 153 17.68 4.05 1.43
N ALA A 154 17.82 2.94 0.69
CA ALA A 154 16.71 2.26 0.04
C ALA A 154 15.76 1.61 1.06
N PHE A 155 16.31 0.96 2.10
CA PHE A 155 15.49 0.42 3.19
C PHE A 155 14.76 1.52 3.95
N GLU A 156 15.40 2.64 4.28
CA GLU A 156 14.76 3.75 5.01
C GLU A 156 13.69 4.47 4.18
N ALA A 157 13.92 4.68 2.88
CA ALA A 157 12.92 5.23 1.97
C ALA A 157 11.69 4.33 1.88
N ILE A 158 11.88 3.01 1.77
CA ILE A 158 10.78 2.03 1.77
C ILE A 158 10.11 1.97 3.15
N ARG A 159 10.86 1.93 4.25
CA ARG A 159 10.33 1.86 5.61
C ARG A 159 9.44 3.06 5.97
N SER A 160 9.85 4.26 5.56
CA SER A 160 9.14 5.50 5.89
C SER A 160 8.00 5.85 4.91
N ARG A 161 8.12 5.50 3.62
CA ARG A 161 7.20 5.96 2.55
C ARG A 161 6.37 4.85 1.89
N ALA A 162 6.71 3.56 2.07
CA ALA A 162 5.99 2.45 1.43
C ALA A 162 4.90 1.85 2.31
N PHE A 163 3.72 1.68 1.73
CA PHE A 163 2.61 0.92 2.29
C PHE A 163 2.34 -0.27 1.37
N VAL A 164 2.56 -1.47 1.90
CA VAL A 164 2.59 -2.72 1.14
C VAL A 164 1.38 -3.54 1.52
N ALA A 165 0.37 -3.50 0.66
CA ALA A 165 -0.92 -4.09 0.98
C ALA A 165 -1.06 -5.51 0.39
N VAL A 166 -1.80 -6.38 1.10
CA VAL A 166 -1.79 -7.84 0.94
C VAL A 166 -3.20 -8.41 1.18
N ALA A 167 -3.65 -9.32 0.32
CA ALA A 167 -4.82 -10.16 0.61
C ALA A 167 -4.37 -11.45 1.34
N ALA A 168 -4.98 -11.76 2.48
CA ALA A 168 -4.48 -12.79 3.39
C ALA A 168 -5.31 -14.09 3.45
N LYS A 169 -6.53 -14.14 2.89
CA LYS A 169 -7.28 -15.40 2.83
C LYS A 169 -6.80 -16.27 1.66
N PRO A 170 -6.22 -17.46 1.89
CA PRO A 170 -6.11 -18.46 0.84
C PRO A 170 -7.51 -18.93 0.45
N LEU A 171 -7.82 -18.95 -0.87
CA LEU A 171 -9.11 -19.35 -1.44
C LEU A 171 -9.64 -20.67 -0.86
N ARG A 172 -8.74 -21.61 -0.52
CA ARG A 172 -9.08 -22.90 0.08
C ARG A 172 -9.77 -22.79 1.46
N ARG A 173 -9.52 -21.74 2.25
CA ARG A 173 -10.27 -21.51 3.51
C ARG A 173 -11.69 -21.03 3.25
N GLN A 174 -11.89 -20.13 2.28
CA GLN A 174 -13.22 -19.67 1.87
C GLN A 174 -14.04 -20.84 1.30
N ALA A 175 -13.48 -21.59 0.35
CA ALA A 175 -14.15 -22.69 -0.34
C ALA A 175 -14.51 -23.90 0.56
N LEU A 176 -13.87 -24.06 1.73
CA LEU A 176 -14.14 -25.15 2.67
C LEU A 176 -14.90 -24.70 3.94
N ALA A 177 -15.31 -23.43 4.02
CA ALA A 177 -16.01 -22.83 5.18
C ALA A 177 -15.35 -23.12 6.55
N MET A 178 -14.04 -23.38 6.58
CA MET A 178 -13.34 -23.78 7.80
C MET A 178 -13.17 -22.57 8.72
N LYS A 179 -13.92 -22.58 9.84
CA LYS A 179 -13.72 -21.62 10.93
C LYS A 179 -12.25 -21.53 11.31
N ALA A 180 -11.76 -20.30 11.49
CA ALA A 180 -10.42 -20.03 11.98
C ALA A 180 -10.18 -20.77 13.31
N ARG A 181 -8.97 -21.31 13.49
CA ARG A 181 -8.70 -22.34 14.51
C ARG A 181 -7.70 -21.93 15.59
N ASN A 182 -7.08 -20.75 15.52
CA ASN A 182 -6.10 -20.28 16.51
C ASN A 182 -5.97 -18.74 16.53
N ALA A 183 -6.33 -18.11 17.65
CA ALA A 183 -6.12 -16.68 17.91
C ALA A 183 -4.65 -16.33 18.21
N ARG A 184 -3.72 -16.68 17.30
CA ARG A 184 -2.27 -16.38 17.39
C ARG A 184 -1.68 -15.72 16.15
N SER A 185 -2.27 -15.96 14.98
CA SER A 185 -2.02 -15.14 13.78
C SER A 185 -2.71 -13.79 13.91
N PHE A 186 -2.25 -12.80 13.16
CA PHE A 186 -3.08 -11.64 12.85
C PHE A 186 -4.29 -12.14 12.04
N GLU A 187 -5.44 -12.25 12.69
CA GLU A 187 -6.74 -12.47 12.09
C GLU A 187 -7.63 -11.30 12.52
N ALA A 188 -7.40 -10.14 11.87
CA ALA A 188 -8.40 -9.08 11.81
C ALA A 188 -9.72 -9.66 11.26
N SER A 189 -10.82 -8.97 11.51
CA SER A 189 -12.15 -9.30 10.98
C SER A 189 -12.24 -9.27 9.44
N THR A 190 -11.15 -8.85 8.78
CA THR A 190 -11.08 -8.40 7.40
C THR A 190 -9.99 -9.12 6.59
N ASP A 191 -10.20 -9.33 5.29
CA ASP A 191 -9.32 -10.20 4.47
C ASP A 191 -8.08 -9.51 3.90
N ASN A 192 -7.94 -8.19 4.11
CA ASN A 192 -6.95 -7.34 3.47
C ASN A 192 -6.16 -6.56 4.52
N TYR A 193 -4.82 -6.59 4.43
CA TYR A 193 -3.90 -5.88 5.30
C TYR A 193 -3.09 -4.83 4.54
N VAL A 194 -2.65 -3.78 5.24
CA VAL A 194 -1.66 -2.82 4.73
C VAL A 194 -0.47 -2.77 5.70
N PHE A 195 0.66 -3.35 5.31
CA PHE A 195 1.89 -3.35 6.09
C PHE A 195 2.72 -2.09 5.85
N HIS A 196 3.21 -1.46 6.91
CA HIS A 196 4.08 -0.28 6.86
C HIS A 196 5.00 -0.20 8.10
N ASP A 197 5.95 0.75 8.09
CA ASP A 197 7.07 0.89 9.05
C ASP A 197 7.68 -0.48 9.43
N PHE A 198 8.34 -1.09 8.44
CA PHE A 198 9.00 -2.39 8.58
C PHE A 198 10.12 -2.34 9.63
N GLU A 199 10.00 -3.15 10.68
CA GLU A 199 11.01 -3.32 11.73
C GLU A 199 12.34 -3.84 11.14
N CYS A 200 12.29 -4.64 10.07
CA CYS A 200 13.47 -5.15 9.39
C CYS A 200 13.30 -5.35 7.88
N ARG A 201 14.44 -5.46 7.18
CA ARG A 201 14.52 -5.67 5.72
C ARG A 201 13.75 -6.89 5.23
N GLU A 202 13.81 -8.00 5.97
CA GLU A 202 13.12 -9.24 5.58
C GLU A 202 11.59 -9.15 5.71
N GLN A 203 11.05 -8.33 6.62
CA GLN A 203 9.61 -8.01 6.63
C GLN A 203 9.18 -7.30 5.35
N ALA A 204 9.96 -6.31 4.89
CA ALA A 204 9.65 -5.59 3.65
C ALA A 204 9.66 -6.52 2.43
N VAL A 205 10.63 -7.46 2.36
CA VAL A 205 10.64 -8.52 1.34
C VAL A 205 9.40 -9.41 1.45
N GLN A 206 9.09 -9.95 2.64
CA GLN A 206 7.98 -10.88 2.82
C GLN A 206 6.63 -10.24 2.54
N ALA A 207 6.43 -8.97 2.94
CA ALA A 207 5.24 -8.20 2.59
C ALA A 207 5.13 -8.00 1.07
N MET A 208 6.23 -7.63 0.39
CA MET A 208 6.27 -7.50 -1.08
C MET A 208 5.86 -8.82 -1.76
N VAL A 209 6.48 -9.94 -1.37
CA VAL A 209 6.18 -11.28 -1.90
C VAL A 209 4.72 -11.64 -1.67
N ALA A 210 4.17 -11.32 -0.49
CA ALA A 210 2.75 -11.54 -0.17
C ALA A 210 1.79 -10.69 -1.03
N THR A 211 2.20 -9.52 -1.54
CA THR A 211 1.40 -8.78 -2.53
C THR A 211 1.36 -9.47 -3.90
N GLY A 212 2.43 -10.20 -4.23
CA GLY A 212 2.67 -10.79 -5.55
C GLY A 212 2.12 -12.20 -5.71
N GLU A 213 1.91 -12.95 -4.62
CA GLU A 213 1.31 -14.29 -4.67
C GLU A 213 -0.23 -14.29 -4.84
N ALA A 214 -0.70 -13.59 -5.87
CA ALA A 214 -1.91 -13.96 -6.62
C ALA A 214 -1.71 -15.27 -7.46
N THR A 215 -0.68 -16.04 -7.12
CA THR A 215 -0.34 -17.34 -7.68
C THR A 215 -1.02 -18.44 -6.88
N LEU A 216 -1.07 -19.66 -7.42
CA LEU A 216 -1.74 -20.78 -6.77
C LEU A 216 -1.13 -21.11 -5.39
N LYS A 217 0.16 -20.79 -5.17
CA LYS A 217 0.88 -21.01 -3.91
C LYS A 217 0.36 -20.11 -2.78
N GLY A 218 0.27 -18.80 -2.99
CA GLY A 218 -0.25 -17.85 -1.99
C GLY A 218 -1.72 -18.14 -1.68
N PHE A 219 -2.53 -18.31 -2.72
CA PHE A 219 -3.94 -18.69 -2.61
C PHE A 219 -4.20 -20.07 -1.96
N LEU A 220 -3.19 -20.93 -1.78
CA LEU A 220 -3.31 -22.22 -1.08
C LEU A 220 -2.63 -22.28 0.30
N LYS A 221 -1.55 -21.53 0.51
CA LYS A 221 -0.72 -21.61 1.73
C LYS A 221 -0.70 -20.33 2.57
N GLY A 222 -0.84 -19.17 1.94
CA GLY A 222 -0.49 -17.87 2.53
C GLY A 222 1.02 -17.70 2.72
N ILE A 223 1.43 -16.46 3.01
CA ILE A 223 2.81 -16.12 3.41
C ILE A 223 2.77 -15.60 4.84
N ASN A 224 3.73 -16.06 5.65
CA ASN A 224 3.94 -15.56 7.01
C ASN A 224 4.95 -14.40 6.95
N VAL A 225 4.56 -13.21 7.40
CA VAL A 225 5.45 -12.06 7.56
C VAL A 225 6.01 -12.10 8.99
N VAL A 226 7.33 -12.18 9.15
CA VAL A 226 7.98 -12.28 10.45
C VAL A 226 7.59 -11.10 11.35
N GLY A 227 7.14 -11.37 12.58
CA GLY A 227 6.66 -10.33 13.50
C GLY A 227 5.17 -9.98 13.35
N ALA A 228 4.50 -10.39 12.27
CA ALA A 228 3.03 -10.33 12.14
C ALA A 228 2.34 -11.51 12.87
N THR A 229 2.80 -11.82 14.09
CA THR A 229 2.23 -12.83 14.99
C THR A 229 1.88 -12.20 16.33
N ALA A 230 0.72 -12.56 16.89
CA ALA A 230 0.10 -11.83 18.01
C ALA A 230 0.74 -12.10 19.39
N GLU A 231 2.01 -12.52 19.43
CA GLU A 231 2.74 -12.87 20.65
C GLU A 231 3.47 -11.66 21.28
N GLY A 232 3.44 -10.49 20.62
CA GLY A 232 3.91 -9.21 21.16
C GLY A 232 2.84 -8.31 21.81
N ALA A 233 1.56 -8.53 21.55
CA ALA A 233 0.47 -7.71 22.12
C ALA A 233 0.25 -8.04 23.59
N SER A 234 0.24 -7.01 24.44
CA SER A 234 0.28 -7.15 25.90
C SER A 234 -0.95 -7.89 26.44
N SER A 235 -0.79 -8.69 27.50
CA SER A 235 -1.92 -9.45 28.07
C SER A 235 -3.00 -8.56 28.71
N SER A 236 -2.67 -7.29 29.00
CA SER A 236 -3.59 -6.24 29.43
C SER A 236 -4.63 -5.86 28.38
N GLU A 237 -4.30 -5.89 27.10
CA GLU A 237 -5.21 -5.49 26.00
C GLU A 237 -6.18 -6.61 25.58
N ARG A 238 -6.10 -7.79 26.21
CA ARG A 238 -6.94 -8.96 25.90
C ARG A 238 -8.22 -9.06 26.74
N ARG A 239 -8.63 -7.95 27.37
CA ARG A 239 -9.85 -7.85 28.18
C ARG A 239 -10.81 -6.83 27.57
N ASP A 240 -11.65 -7.31 26.65
CA ASP A 240 -13.08 -6.94 26.54
C ASP A 240 -13.80 -7.58 25.32
N PHE A 241 -13.54 -8.86 25.06
CA PHE A 241 -14.48 -9.72 24.31
C PHE A 241 -14.69 -11.04 25.05
N ALA A 242 -15.95 -11.40 25.28
CA ALA A 242 -16.35 -12.38 26.28
C ALA A 242 -16.24 -13.84 25.81
N LEU A 243 -15.93 -14.74 26.75
CA LEU A 243 -16.23 -16.16 26.58
C LEU A 243 -17.75 -16.37 26.55
N ILE A 244 -18.28 -16.83 25.41
CA ILE A 244 -19.51 -17.63 25.38
C ILE A 244 -19.30 -18.84 24.47
N ALA A 245 -19.08 -20.00 25.08
CA ALA A 245 -19.29 -21.31 24.49
C ALA A 245 -19.88 -22.19 25.58
N GLY A 246 -21.18 -22.47 25.50
CA GLY A 246 -21.90 -23.22 26.54
C GLY A 246 -21.43 -24.68 26.62
N GLN A 247 -21.40 -25.22 27.83
CA GLN A 247 -21.25 -26.66 28.03
C GLN A 247 -22.53 -27.38 27.61
N GLY A 248 -22.39 -28.49 26.89
CA GLY A 248 -23.48 -29.46 26.75
C GLY A 248 -23.64 -30.25 28.06
N GLU A 249 -24.88 -30.56 28.41
CA GLU A 249 -25.22 -31.35 29.60
C GLU A 249 -24.75 -32.81 29.47
N LEU A 250 -24.41 -33.43 30.60
CA LEU A 250 -24.67 -34.85 30.86
C LEU A 250 -24.50 -35.17 32.37
N ASP A 251 -25.64 -35.44 32.99
CA ASP A 251 -25.93 -36.17 34.23
C ASP A 251 -25.13 -35.96 35.54
N SER A 252 -25.94 -35.77 36.59
CA SER A 252 -25.65 -35.82 38.03
C SER A 252 -25.53 -37.29 38.53
N PRO A 253 -25.12 -37.60 39.80
CA PRO A 253 -25.49 -36.84 41.00
C PRO A 253 -24.52 -36.76 42.22
N ALA A 254 -24.92 -35.85 43.12
CA ALA A 254 -24.78 -35.88 44.58
C ALA A 254 -23.40 -35.70 45.26
N ALA A 255 -23.24 -34.58 45.96
CA ALA A 255 -23.01 -34.58 47.42
C ALA A 255 -23.46 -33.24 48.06
N THR A 256 -23.90 -33.30 49.32
CA THR A 256 -24.51 -32.17 50.06
C THR A 256 -23.52 -31.51 51.02
N THR A 257 -23.45 -30.18 51.08
CA THR A 257 -23.45 -29.40 52.36
C THR A 257 -23.70 -27.90 52.10
N ALA A 258 -24.16 -27.18 53.11
CA ALA A 258 -24.46 -25.75 53.05
C ALA A 258 -23.85 -25.01 54.25
N THR A 259 -23.44 -23.75 54.04
CA THR A 259 -23.01 -22.81 55.09
C THR A 259 -23.44 -21.39 54.72
N THR A 260 -23.82 -20.57 55.70
CA THR A 260 -24.43 -19.24 55.48
C THR A 260 -23.66 -18.12 56.20
N ALA A 261 -23.21 -17.11 55.45
CA ALA A 261 -22.87 -15.76 55.92
C ALA A 261 -22.96 -14.82 54.69
N THR A 262 -23.62 -13.66 54.63
CA THR A 262 -23.95 -12.57 55.59
C THR A 262 -22.95 -11.40 55.54
N THR A 263 -23.20 -10.51 54.57
CA THR A 263 -22.87 -9.06 54.49
C THR A 263 -21.52 -8.51 54.97
N THR A 264 -20.82 -7.85 54.04
CA THR A 264 -20.58 -6.40 54.15
C THR A 264 -20.69 -5.73 52.77
N ALA A 265 -21.17 -4.49 52.72
CA ALA A 265 -21.25 -3.70 51.48
C ALA A 265 -20.12 -2.66 51.43
N ALA A 266 -19.53 -2.45 50.26
CA ALA A 266 -18.57 -1.38 49.98
C ALA A 266 -19.01 -0.62 48.73
N THR A 267 -19.31 0.67 48.88
CA THR A 267 -19.82 1.52 47.80
C THR A 267 -18.67 2.02 46.92
N THR A 268 -18.31 1.25 45.89
CA THR A 268 -17.36 1.70 44.88
C THR A 268 -18.06 2.54 43.82
N THR A 269 -17.70 3.82 43.73
CA THR A 269 -18.25 4.76 42.74
C THR A 269 -17.69 4.47 41.34
N THR A 270 -18.31 3.54 40.61
CA THR A 270 -17.90 3.22 39.24
C THR A 270 -18.25 4.37 38.30
N ALA A 271 -17.24 5.11 37.85
CA ALA A 271 -17.40 6.06 36.75
C ALA A 271 -17.79 5.29 35.48
N THR A 272 -18.97 5.57 34.93
CA THR A 272 -19.43 4.99 33.67
C THR A 272 -18.59 5.53 32.52
N ALA A 273 -17.65 4.73 32.03
CA ALA A 273 -16.93 5.04 30.80
C ALA A 273 -17.94 5.10 29.65
N GLU A 274 -18.13 6.29 29.09
CA GLU A 274 -19.06 6.50 27.98
C GLU A 274 -18.47 5.87 26.72
N VAL A 275 -19.06 4.76 26.26
CA VAL A 275 -18.64 4.04 25.06
C VAL A 275 -19.05 4.83 23.82
N VAL A 276 -18.23 5.84 23.49
CA VAL A 276 -18.32 6.58 22.23
C VAL A 276 -18.12 5.58 21.09
N ARG A 277 -19.22 5.25 20.40
CA ARG A 277 -19.18 4.39 19.22
C ARG A 277 -18.48 5.14 18.09
N GLY A 278 -17.21 4.78 17.84
CA GLY A 278 -16.52 5.17 16.62
C GLY A 278 -17.26 4.65 15.39
N GLU A 279 -17.26 5.43 14.31
CA GLU A 279 -17.82 5.04 13.03
C GLU A 279 -16.96 3.93 12.40
N GLN A 280 -17.57 2.82 11.97
CA GLN A 280 -16.88 1.76 11.22
C GLN A 280 -16.62 2.24 9.78
N LEU A 281 -15.40 2.08 9.27
CA LEU A 281 -14.89 2.71 8.05
C LEU A 281 -14.43 1.68 7.02
N GLN A 282 -15.16 1.55 5.92
CA GLN A 282 -14.92 0.45 4.97
C GLN A 282 -13.75 0.75 3.98
N ILE A 283 -12.76 -0.17 3.90
CA ILE A 283 -11.76 -0.37 2.79
C ILE A 283 -12.48 -1.00 1.56
N PRO A 284 -11.92 -1.37 0.38
CA PRO A 284 -12.62 -2.15 -0.66
C PRO A 284 -12.38 -3.67 -0.69
N SER A 285 -13.39 -4.37 -1.24
CA SER A 285 -13.51 -5.84 -1.30
C SER A 285 -12.52 -6.61 -2.18
N THR A 286 -11.83 -5.96 -3.13
CA THR A 286 -10.97 -6.65 -4.12
C THR A 286 -9.57 -6.05 -4.14
N PHE A 287 -8.72 -6.53 -3.23
CA PHE A 287 -7.37 -6.01 -3.09
C PHE A 287 -6.40 -6.47 -4.21
N CYS A 288 -6.47 -7.74 -4.63
CA CYS A 288 -5.54 -8.33 -5.61
C CYS A 288 -6.05 -8.38 -7.06
N ASP A 289 -7.24 -7.86 -7.37
CA ASP A 289 -7.90 -8.11 -8.66
C ASP A 289 -8.39 -6.83 -9.37
N GLY A 290 -8.16 -6.76 -10.69
CA GLY A 290 -8.76 -5.80 -11.64
C GLY A 290 -8.52 -4.30 -11.42
N GLY A 291 -7.78 -3.90 -10.39
CA GLY A 291 -7.50 -2.51 -10.07
C GLY A 291 -8.70 -1.75 -9.48
N ARG A 292 -9.18 -2.16 -8.30
CA ARG A 292 -10.02 -1.29 -7.45
C ARG A 292 -9.18 -0.47 -6.45
N PRO A 293 -9.72 0.64 -5.89
CA PRO A 293 -8.91 1.66 -5.22
C PRO A 293 -9.10 1.62 -3.70
N VAL A 294 -8.03 1.28 -2.95
CA VAL A 294 -8.04 1.15 -1.48
C VAL A 294 -8.30 2.49 -0.75
N ALA A 295 -8.72 2.46 0.52
CA ALA A 295 -9.10 3.66 1.28
C ALA A 295 -7.89 4.52 1.73
N PHE A 296 -7.27 5.24 0.80
CA PHE A 296 -6.01 5.96 1.04
C PHE A 296 -6.13 7.23 1.91
N GLN A 297 -7.34 7.81 2.02
CA GLN A 297 -7.59 8.95 2.92
C GLN A 297 -7.43 8.61 4.42
N LEU A 298 -7.29 7.33 4.74
CA LEU A 298 -7.10 6.79 6.09
C LEU A 298 -5.65 6.36 6.35
N LEU A 299 -4.71 6.61 5.43
CA LEU A 299 -3.27 6.45 5.68
C LEU A 299 -2.87 7.32 6.89
N PRO A 300 -2.56 6.73 8.07
CA PRO A 300 -2.29 7.49 9.28
C PRO A 300 -1.11 8.42 9.04
N ARG A 301 -1.09 9.62 9.66
CA ARG A 301 0.13 10.42 9.65
C ARG A 301 1.23 9.61 10.32
N CYS A 302 2.18 9.14 9.53
CA CYS A 302 3.51 8.84 10.04
C CYS A 302 4.01 10.15 10.64
N CYS A 303 4.03 10.27 11.97
CA CYS A 303 4.70 11.40 12.60
C CYS A 303 6.14 11.35 12.10
N PRO A 304 6.62 12.35 11.33
CA PRO A 304 8.02 12.37 10.92
C PRO A 304 8.84 12.36 12.21
N PRO A 305 9.91 11.55 12.31
CA PRO A 305 10.76 11.58 13.50
C PRO A 305 11.28 13.01 13.64
N THR A 306 10.78 13.74 14.64
CA THR A 306 11.03 15.18 14.77
C THR A 306 12.51 15.38 15.04
N VAL A 307 13.28 15.70 14.00
CA VAL A 307 14.72 15.96 14.10
C VAL A 307 14.89 17.34 14.74
N THR A 308 14.66 17.40 16.05
CA THR A 308 14.98 18.55 16.89
C THR A 308 16.49 18.70 16.94
N GLY A 309 17.03 19.45 15.97
CA GLY A 309 18.42 19.91 15.94
C GLY A 309 18.67 20.91 17.08
N GLY A 310 18.79 20.39 18.30
CA GLY A 310 18.96 21.14 19.53
C GLY A 310 18.98 20.20 20.73
N ALA A 311 20.10 20.18 21.47
CA ALA A 311 20.34 19.21 22.53
C ALA A 311 19.61 19.57 23.84
N THR A 312 18.29 19.34 23.89
CA THR A 312 17.50 19.41 25.12
C THR A 312 16.63 18.16 25.26
N LEU A 313 17.03 17.22 26.13
CA LEU A 313 16.25 16.04 26.47
C LEU A 313 15.06 16.42 27.37
N VAL A 314 14.03 17.01 26.78
CA VAL A 314 12.70 17.09 27.41
C VAL A 314 12.09 15.70 27.31
N SER A 315 12.06 14.98 28.44
CA SER A 315 11.36 13.71 28.56
C SER A 315 9.85 13.94 28.46
N GLN A 316 9.32 13.95 27.24
CA GLN A 316 7.87 13.83 27.02
C GLN A 316 7.44 12.41 27.46
N GLN A 317 6.95 12.34 28.70
CA GLN A 317 6.27 11.18 29.23
C GLN A 317 5.05 10.89 28.35
N LEU A 318 5.09 9.76 27.64
CA LEU A 318 3.99 9.28 26.81
C LEU A 318 2.88 8.73 27.71
N ASP A 319 2.12 9.63 28.34
CA ASP A 319 0.85 9.27 28.96
C ASP A 319 -0.05 8.64 27.89
N GLY A 320 -0.57 7.44 28.16
CA GLY A 320 -1.24 6.56 27.19
C GLY A 320 -2.54 7.10 26.56
N SER A 321 -2.88 8.36 26.80
CA SER A 321 -3.98 9.09 26.17
C SER A 321 -3.57 9.69 24.82
N CYS A 322 -2.91 8.91 23.95
CA CYS A 322 -2.91 9.16 22.52
C CYS A 322 -4.32 8.91 21.96
N ARG A 323 -5.27 9.80 22.29
CA ARG A 323 -6.52 9.91 21.55
C ARG A 323 -6.14 10.07 20.08
N ALA A 324 -6.64 9.19 19.23
CA ALA A 324 -6.52 9.32 17.78
C ALA A 324 -7.41 10.48 17.29
N SER A 325 -7.03 11.71 17.65
CA SER A 325 -7.58 12.91 17.03
C SER A 325 -7.31 12.79 15.53
N GLN A 326 -8.40 12.86 14.77
CA GLN A 326 -8.59 12.52 13.36
C GLN A 326 -7.79 13.43 12.40
N ASP A 327 -6.48 13.54 12.63
CA ASP A 327 -5.51 14.29 11.86
C ASP A 327 -5.23 13.56 10.53
N LYS A 328 -6.26 13.48 9.70
CA LYS A 328 -6.20 12.94 8.34
C LYS A 328 -5.09 13.64 7.55
N THR A 329 -4.53 12.90 6.59
CA THR A 329 -3.59 13.46 5.62
C THR A 329 -4.20 14.68 4.94
N GLN A 330 -3.39 15.71 4.74
CA GLN A 330 -3.73 16.87 3.90
C GLN A 330 -3.16 16.72 2.48
N ASN A 331 -2.42 15.63 2.22
CA ASN A 331 -1.92 15.30 0.90
C ASN A 331 -3.10 14.97 -0.03
N GLN A 332 -2.97 15.33 -1.29
CA GLN A 332 -3.90 14.88 -2.33
C GLN A 332 -3.58 13.44 -2.73
N LEU A 333 -4.61 12.65 -3.01
CA LEU A 333 -4.45 11.26 -3.45
C LEU A 333 -4.34 11.21 -4.97
N LEU A 334 -3.22 10.76 -5.52
CA LEU A 334 -3.14 10.37 -6.93
C LEU A 334 -3.42 8.86 -7.05
N TYR A 335 -4.58 8.51 -7.59
CA TYR A 335 -4.90 7.12 -7.94
C TYR A 335 -4.64 6.87 -9.43
N TYR A 336 -3.89 5.81 -9.75
CA TYR A 336 -3.51 5.48 -11.12
C TYR A 336 -3.89 4.05 -11.50
N VAL A 337 -4.88 3.89 -12.38
CA VAL A 337 -5.17 2.63 -13.07
C VAL A 337 -4.07 2.37 -14.10
N THR A 338 -3.12 1.52 -13.71
CA THR A 338 -2.04 1.01 -14.57
C THR A 338 -2.46 -0.13 -15.48
N TRP A 339 -3.72 -0.57 -15.50
CA TRP A 339 -4.19 -1.62 -16.43
C TRP A 339 -4.36 -1.06 -17.86
N PHE A 340 -4.05 -1.85 -18.89
CA PHE A 340 -4.24 -1.48 -20.30
C PHE A 340 -4.93 -2.60 -21.08
N SER A 341 -6.24 -2.49 -21.27
CA SER A 341 -7.08 -3.53 -21.92
C SER A 341 -6.71 -3.82 -23.38
N GLU A 342 -6.12 -2.86 -24.10
CA GLU A 342 -5.76 -2.96 -25.52
C GLU A 342 -4.79 -4.09 -25.88
N SER A 343 -3.98 -4.56 -24.92
CA SER A 343 -2.92 -5.54 -25.22
C SER A 343 -2.67 -6.47 -24.03
N PRO A 344 -3.49 -7.52 -23.83
CA PRO A 344 -3.32 -8.49 -22.73
C PRO A 344 -1.95 -9.20 -22.72
N SER A 345 -1.24 -9.23 -23.86
CA SER A 345 0.15 -9.70 -23.95
C SER A 345 1.12 -8.90 -23.08
N ASP A 346 0.90 -7.59 -22.88
CA ASP A 346 1.76 -6.75 -22.04
C ASP A 346 1.59 -7.07 -20.54
N ALA A 347 0.48 -7.71 -20.13
CA ALA A 347 0.32 -8.25 -18.79
C ALA A 347 1.16 -9.53 -18.57
N ALA A 348 1.48 -10.25 -19.65
CA ALA A 348 2.03 -11.60 -19.64
C ALA A 348 3.50 -11.70 -20.09
N PHE A 349 4.03 -10.69 -20.78
CA PHE A 349 5.40 -10.70 -21.31
C PHE A 349 6.14 -9.39 -21.04
N CYS A 350 7.25 -9.47 -20.31
CA CYS A 350 8.16 -8.35 -20.09
C CYS A 350 9.19 -8.27 -21.23
N SER A 351 9.09 -7.26 -22.10
CA SER A 351 10.04 -7.02 -23.20
C SER A 351 10.43 -5.55 -23.28
N PRO A 352 11.55 -5.19 -23.95
CA PRO A 352 11.94 -3.79 -24.13
C PRO A 352 10.85 -2.94 -24.78
N GLU A 353 10.09 -3.52 -25.71
CA GLU A 353 9.02 -2.87 -26.47
C GLU A 353 7.76 -2.68 -25.61
N SER A 354 7.38 -3.66 -24.78
CA SER A 354 6.27 -3.49 -23.83
C SER A 354 6.65 -2.49 -22.73
N ILE A 355 7.88 -2.55 -22.22
CA ILE A 355 8.42 -1.56 -21.27
C ILE A 355 8.37 -0.14 -21.84
N GLU A 356 8.83 0.06 -23.09
CA GLU A 356 8.75 1.34 -23.78
C GLU A 356 7.31 1.83 -23.94
N ARG A 357 6.41 0.97 -24.44
CA ARG A 357 4.99 1.32 -24.64
C ARG A 357 4.32 1.71 -23.33
N LEU A 358 4.50 0.92 -22.27
CA LEU A 358 3.88 1.13 -20.96
C LEU A 358 4.43 2.38 -20.27
N PHE A 359 5.74 2.57 -20.28
CA PHE A 359 6.37 3.78 -19.75
C PHE A 359 5.85 5.04 -20.45
N LYS A 360 5.81 5.04 -21.80
CA LYS A 360 5.32 6.19 -22.58
C LYS A 360 3.84 6.50 -22.29
N LYS A 361 2.98 5.48 -22.19
CA LYS A 361 1.59 5.66 -21.75
C LYS A 361 1.49 6.21 -20.33
N GLY A 362 2.41 5.84 -19.42
CA GLY A 362 2.50 6.41 -18.07
C GLY A 362 2.83 7.90 -18.07
N VAL A 363 3.81 8.31 -18.87
CA VAL A 363 4.16 9.73 -19.09
C VAL A 363 2.94 10.50 -19.62
N ASP A 364 2.32 10.03 -20.70
CA ASP A 364 1.20 10.71 -21.35
C ASP A 364 -0.04 10.81 -20.45
N ARG A 365 -0.40 9.75 -19.72
CA ARG A 365 -1.53 9.79 -18.75
C ARG A 365 -1.28 10.78 -17.62
N THR A 366 -0.04 10.85 -17.10
CA THR A 366 0.33 11.77 -16.02
C THR A 366 0.25 13.23 -16.48
N ILE A 367 0.79 13.52 -17.67
CA ILE A 367 0.73 14.86 -18.25
C ILE A 367 -0.71 15.26 -18.57
N HIS A 368 -1.52 14.36 -19.14
CA HIS A 368 -2.94 14.65 -19.42
C HIS A 368 -3.73 14.93 -18.14
N CYS A 369 -3.54 14.14 -17.09
CA CYS A 369 -4.14 14.35 -15.77
C CYS A 369 -3.78 15.73 -15.18
N LEU A 370 -2.51 16.11 -15.21
CA LEU A 370 -2.02 17.40 -14.68
C LEU A 370 -2.35 18.61 -15.56
N CYS A 371 -2.58 18.41 -16.86
CA CYS A 371 -3.08 19.41 -17.79
C CYS A 371 -4.61 19.62 -17.69
N SER A 372 -5.35 18.66 -17.13
CA SER A 372 -6.80 18.68 -17.05
C SER A 372 -7.31 19.51 -15.88
N SER A 373 -8.26 20.41 -16.12
CA SER A 373 -8.85 21.29 -15.09
C SER A 373 -9.55 20.50 -13.98
N SER A 374 -10.02 19.29 -14.25
CA SER A 374 -10.62 18.36 -13.29
C SER A 374 -9.59 17.63 -12.41
N PHE A 375 -8.31 17.59 -12.80
CA PHE A 375 -7.33 16.57 -12.37
C PHE A 375 -7.84 15.13 -12.58
N CYS A 376 -8.71 14.92 -13.56
CA CYS A 376 -9.11 13.61 -14.08
C CYS A 376 -8.58 13.49 -15.51
N SER A 377 -8.12 12.30 -15.90
CA SER A 377 -7.59 12.04 -17.25
C SER A 377 -8.74 11.89 -18.26
N ASP A 378 -9.55 12.93 -18.44
CA ASP A 378 -10.80 12.91 -19.19
C ASP A 378 -10.54 12.57 -20.67
N GLY A 379 -10.99 11.39 -21.10
CA GLY A 379 -10.66 10.78 -22.38
C GLY A 379 -11.71 9.74 -22.81
N ALA A 380 -11.86 9.55 -24.12
CA ALA A 380 -13.08 8.99 -24.73
C ALA A 380 -13.34 7.49 -24.56
N SER A 381 -12.51 6.76 -23.80
CA SER A 381 -12.65 5.30 -23.58
C SER A 381 -12.79 4.89 -22.10
N THR A 382 -12.07 5.56 -21.20
CA THR A 382 -12.28 5.65 -19.74
C THR A 382 -11.21 6.58 -19.17
N PRO A 383 -11.47 7.41 -18.16
CA PRO A 383 -10.40 8.01 -17.37
C PRO A 383 -9.71 6.93 -16.52
N GLU A 384 -8.39 7.04 -16.37
CA GLU A 384 -7.54 6.00 -15.78
C GLU A 384 -6.53 6.59 -14.77
N MET A 385 -6.51 7.92 -14.60
CA MET A 385 -5.79 8.59 -13.52
C MET A 385 -6.64 9.75 -12.96
N ILE A 386 -6.63 9.91 -11.65
CA ILE A 386 -7.32 11.02 -10.96
C ILE A 386 -6.51 11.48 -9.74
N ILE A 387 -6.49 12.79 -9.50
CA ILE A 387 -6.04 13.38 -8.24
C ILE A 387 -7.27 13.83 -7.44
N ILE A 388 -7.40 13.31 -6.22
CA ILE A 388 -8.58 13.42 -5.34
C ILE A 388 -8.23 14.34 -4.17
N ALA A 389 -9.11 15.30 -3.88
CA ALA A 389 -8.86 16.31 -2.85
C ALA A 389 -9.02 15.75 -1.41
N PRO A 390 -8.35 16.34 -0.39
CA PRO A 390 -8.58 15.97 1.00
C PRO A 390 -10.04 16.22 1.39
N GLY A 391 -10.73 15.19 1.88
CA GLY A 391 -12.14 15.27 2.26
C GLY A 391 -13.14 15.11 1.11
N GLU A 392 -12.70 14.96 -0.14
CA GLU A 392 -13.59 14.56 -1.24
C GLU A 392 -14.10 13.13 -1.04
N SER A 393 -15.34 12.84 -1.42
CA SER A 393 -15.91 11.49 -1.32
C SER A 393 -15.15 10.54 -2.26
N LEU A 394 -14.40 9.61 -1.67
CA LEU A 394 -13.53 8.68 -2.41
C LEU A 394 -14.34 7.85 -3.42
N SER A 395 -15.50 7.33 -3.04
CA SER A 395 -16.36 6.55 -3.94
C SER A 395 -16.88 7.38 -5.12
N GLU A 396 -17.31 8.62 -4.89
CA GLU A 396 -17.76 9.52 -5.96
C GLU A 396 -16.62 9.88 -6.91
N ALA A 397 -15.44 10.23 -6.36
CA ALA A 397 -14.27 10.57 -7.15
C ALA A 397 -13.82 9.41 -8.04
N LEU A 398 -13.87 8.18 -7.52
CA LEU A 398 -13.55 6.97 -8.28
C LEU A 398 -14.63 6.59 -9.30
N SER A 399 -15.90 6.95 -9.05
CA SER A 399 -16.97 6.75 -10.02
C SER A 399 -16.77 7.56 -11.31
N LYS A 400 -16.10 8.72 -11.23
CA LYS A 400 -15.68 9.55 -12.39
C LYS A 400 -14.76 8.77 -13.34
N ILE A 401 -13.94 7.86 -12.80
CA ILE A 401 -13.02 7.01 -13.56
C ILE A 401 -13.61 5.61 -13.87
N GLY A 402 -14.95 5.48 -13.83
CA GLY A 402 -15.68 4.24 -14.09
C GLY A 402 -15.53 3.15 -13.02
N ARG A 403 -14.98 3.49 -11.84
CA ARG A 403 -14.75 2.53 -10.74
C ARG A 403 -15.90 2.58 -9.74
N HIS A 404 -16.95 1.83 -10.05
CA HIS A 404 -18.10 1.61 -9.18
C HIS A 404 -17.94 0.34 -8.32
N GLY A 405 -18.54 0.34 -7.13
CA GLY A 405 -18.62 -0.81 -6.23
C GLY A 405 -18.39 -0.44 -4.77
N ASP A 406 -18.93 -1.26 -3.87
CA ASP A 406 -18.85 -1.00 -2.44
C ASP A 406 -17.45 -1.15 -1.87
N LEU A 407 -17.23 -0.37 -0.82
CA LEU A 407 -16.15 -0.54 0.12
C LEU A 407 -16.50 -1.72 1.08
N ALA A 408 -15.66 -2.75 1.16
CA ALA A 408 -15.63 -3.75 2.25
C ALA A 408 -14.27 -3.75 3.00
N SER A 409 -14.33 -3.80 4.33
CA SER A 409 -13.27 -3.49 5.31
C SER A 409 -11.91 -4.21 5.19
N GLY A 410 -10.92 -3.66 5.91
CA GLY A 410 -9.49 -4.06 5.93
C GLY A 410 -8.77 -3.43 7.13
N ALA A 411 -7.50 -3.75 7.35
CA ALA A 411 -6.72 -3.24 8.49
C ALA A 411 -5.32 -2.72 8.13
N PHE A 412 -4.88 -1.62 8.75
CA PHE A 412 -3.49 -1.18 8.74
C PHE A 412 -2.68 -1.92 9.82
N VAL A 413 -1.42 -2.25 9.50
CA VAL A 413 -0.48 -2.91 10.42
C VAL A 413 0.86 -2.19 10.38
N SER A 414 1.16 -1.44 11.45
CA SER A 414 2.52 -0.98 11.72
C SER A 414 3.32 -2.15 12.27
N LEU A 415 4.30 -2.64 11.52
CA LEU A 415 5.07 -3.82 11.91
C LEU A 415 6.07 -3.52 13.03
N ARG A 416 6.63 -2.31 13.05
CA ARG A 416 7.49 -1.79 14.13
C ARG A 416 6.73 -1.51 15.43
N ASP A 417 5.56 -0.85 15.37
CA ASP A 417 4.76 -0.60 16.58
C ASP A 417 3.98 -1.84 17.04
N ARG A 418 3.83 -2.83 16.14
CA ARG A 418 3.01 -4.05 16.31
C ARG A 418 1.53 -3.73 16.58
N LYS A 419 1.06 -2.60 16.05
CA LYS A 419 -0.32 -2.10 16.18
C LYS A 419 -1.15 -2.48 14.95
N VAL A 420 -2.35 -2.97 15.21
CA VAL A 420 -3.41 -3.12 14.21
C VAL A 420 -4.35 -1.93 14.35
N PHE A 421 -4.70 -1.31 13.23
CA PHE A 421 -5.83 -0.40 13.13
C PHE A 421 -6.83 -1.03 12.15
N GLU A 422 -7.84 -1.71 12.70
CA GLU A 422 -9.03 -2.07 11.92
C GLU A 422 -9.78 -0.79 11.54
N LEU A 423 -10.40 -0.79 10.36
CA LEU A 423 -11.30 0.26 9.87
C LEU A 423 -12.73 -0.29 9.78
#